data_AF-A0A6A4F4I5-F1
#
_entry.id   AF-A0A6A4F4I5-F1
#
_cell.length_a   1.000
_cell.length_b   1.000
_cell.length_c   1.000
_cell.angle_alpha   90.00
_cell.angle_beta   90.00
_cell.angle_gamma   90.00
#
_symmetry.space_group_name_H-M   'P 1'
#
loop_
_entity.id
_entity.type
_entity.pdbx_description
1 polymer ?
#
loop_
_entity_poly.entity_id
_entity_poly.type
_entity_poly.pdbx_seq_one_letter_code
_entity_poly.pdbx_strand_id
1 'polypeptide(L)'
;MDEAAMQHADSVQQMFASLAAMMHEQQQFMAQTAELQRQMAATLQQQQQSTSQQLQPSVADSSSQDTRQYRAEGITMPKFSATKDDDVADYLFSAKLYFESKNIKNGADSPQQRPLSLLVANLKGPAAAWYREYVSHDGNFLHSVTQFEELLTSEFTTRKEARGIMWCGRSARAPA
;
A
#
# COMPACT_ATOMS: atom_id res chain seq x y z
N MET A 1 -29.04 15.65 -77.71
CA MET A 1 -28.47 16.11 -76.43
C MET A 1 -27.66 14.95 -75.89
N ASP A 2 -26.38 15.20 -75.65
CA ASP A 2 -25.31 14.20 -75.53
C ASP A 2 -25.42 13.25 -74.33
N GLU A 3 -25.78 12.00 -74.60
CA GLU A 3 -25.75 10.89 -73.65
C GLU A 3 -24.32 10.61 -73.13
N ALA A 4 -23.32 10.87 -73.98
CA ALA A 4 -21.90 10.79 -73.62
C ALA A 4 -21.48 11.85 -72.57
N ALA A 5 -22.09 13.04 -72.59
CA ALA A 5 -21.81 14.09 -71.61
C ALA A 5 -22.39 13.73 -70.22
N MET A 6 -23.53 13.02 -70.19
CA MET A 6 -24.19 12.59 -68.96
C MET A 6 -23.44 11.43 -68.27
N GLN A 7 -22.97 10.45 -69.04
CA GLN A 7 -22.13 9.35 -68.51
C GLN A 7 -20.77 9.84 -67.98
N HIS A 8 -20.20 10.86 -68.62
CA HIS A 8 -18.95 11.46 -68.17
C HIS A 8 -19.14 12.25 -66.86
N ALA A 9 -20.28 12.93 -66.69
CA ALA A 9 -20.62 13.62 -65.45
C ALA A 9 -20.81 12.63 -64.28
N ASP A 10 -21.52 11.51 -64.51
CA ASP A 10 -21.71 10.47 -63.49
C ASP A 10 -20.39 9.80 -63.07
N SER A 11 -19.47 9.56 -64.00
CA SER A 11 -18.17 8.97 -63.68
C SER A 11 -17.31 9.89 -62.80
N VAL A 12 -17.27 11.18 -63.10
CA VAL A 12 -16.55 12.17 -62.29
C VAL A 12 -17.19 12.29 -60.91
N GLN A 13 -18.52 12.29 -60.84
CA GLN A 13 -19.25 12.41 -59.59
C GLN A 13 -19.11 11.16 -58.70
N GLN A 14 -19.03 9.97 -59.29
CA GLN A 14 -18.68 8.74 -58.57
C GLN A 14 -17.25 8.77 -58.03
N MET A 15 -16.27 9.28 -58.79
CA MET A 15 -14.90 9.43 -58.28
C MET A 15 -14.83 10.39 -57.08
N PHE A 16 -15.57 11.51 -57.11
CA PHE A 16 -15.67 12.40 -55.96
C PHE A 16 -16.38 11.75 -54.77
N ALA A 17 -17.43 10.97 -55.00
CA ALA A 17 -18.13 10.24 -53.94
C ALA A 17 -17.23 9.17 -53.30
N SER A 18 -16.45 8.43 -54.09
CA SER A 18 -15.45 7.48 -53.60
C SER A 18 -14.33 8.15 -52.81
N LEU A 19 -13.85 9.31 -53.27
CA LEU A 19 -12.84 10.09 -52.55
C LEU A 19 -13.39 10.63 -51.21
N ALA A 20 -14.64 11.12 -51.21
CA ALA A 20 -15.30 11.60 -50.00
C ALA A 20 -15.52 10.46 -48.98
N ALA A 21 -15.94 9.27 -49.45
CA ALA A 21 -16.10 8.09 -48.60
C ALA A 21 -14.75 7.65 -47.99
N MET A 22 -13.68 7.61 -48.79
CA MET A 22 -12.34 7.26 -48.31
C MET A 22 -11.82 8.26 -47.28
N MET A 23 -12.03 9.56 -47.49
CA MET A 23 -11.65 10.59 -46.51
C MET A 23 -12.42 10.44 -45.19
N HIS A 24 -13.70 10.07 -45.27
CA HIS A 24 -14.53 9.84 -44.10
C HIS A 24 -14.06 8.62 -43.31
N GLU A 25 -13.69 7.52 -43.98
CA GLU A 25 -13.10 6.35 -43.33
C GLU A 25 -11.74 6.68 -42.68
N GLN A 26 -10.89 7.45 -43.36
CA GLN A 26 -9.61 7.90 -42.80
C GLN A 26 -9.82 8.79 -41.56
N GLN A 27 -10.79 9.70 -41.60
CA GLN A 27 -11.14 10.54 -40.45
C GLN A 27 -11.68 9.72 -39.28
N GLN A 28 -12.52 8.71 -39.54
CA GLN A 28 -13.04 7.83 -38.51
C GLN A 28 -11.92 7.02 -37.84
N PHE A 29 -10.96 6.52 -38.63
CA PHE A 29 -9.80 5.81 -38.09
C PHE A 29 -8.91 6.72 -37.23
N MET A 30 -8.66 7.95 -37.68
CA MET A 30 -7.92 8.95 -36.89
C MET A 30 -8.68 9.34 -35.61
N ALA A 31 -10.00 9.50 -35.67
CA ALA A 31 -10.83 9.81 -34.51
C ALA A 31 -10.79 8.69 -33.47
N GLN A 32 -10.94 7.42 -33.88
CA GLN A 32 -10.78 6.27 -32.99
C GLN A 32 -9.37 6.21 -32.38
N THR A 33 -8.33 6.45 -33.20
CA THR A 33 -6.94 6.42 -32.73
C THR A 33 -6.66 7.54 -31.73
N ALA A 34 -7.20 8.74 -31.98
CA ALA A 34 -7.08 9.88 -31.08
C ALA A 34 -7.84 9.67 -29.77
N GLU A 35 -9.04 9.06 -29.81
CA GLU A 35 -9.79 8.69 -28.61
C GLU A 35 -9.04 7.64 -27.78
N LEU A 36 -8.47 6.62 -28.42
CA LEU A 36 -7.67 5.61 -27.75
C LEU A 36 -6.42 6.20 -27.07
N GLN A 37 -5.71 7.10 -27.75
CA GLN A 37 -4.59 7.83 -27.16
C GLN A 37 -5.03 8.71 -25.99
N ARG A 38 -6.16 9.42 -26.10
CA ARG A 38 -6.70 10.23 -24.99
C ARG A 38 -7.07 9.38 -23.79
N GLN A 39 -7.65 8.20 -23.98
CA GLN A 39 -7.95 7.28 -22.88
C GLN A 39 -6.67 6.82 -22.18
N MET A 40 -5.65 6.39 -22.93
CA MET A 40 -4.36 6.01 -22.34
C MET A 40 -3.69 7.17 -21.59
N ALA A 41 -3.71 8.38 -22.16
CA ALA A 41 -3.17 9.58 -21.53
C ALA A 41 -3.93 9.92 -20.24
N ALA A 42 -5.27 9.79 -20.23
CA ALA A 42 -6.09 10.00 -19.04
C ALA A 42 -5.80 8.95 -17.95
N THR A 43 -5.60 7.68 -18.32
CA THR A 43 -5.22 6.62 -17.37
C THR A 43 -3.84 6.88 -16.76
N LEU A 44 -2.86 7.30 -17.56
CA LEU A 44 -1.52 7.67 -17.09
C LEU A 44 -1.54 8.89 -16.18
N GLN A 45 -2.36 9.90 -16.49
CA GLN A 45 -2.49 11.11 -15.69
C GLN A 45 -3.14 10.81 -14.33
N GLN A 46 -4.15 9.93 -14.30
CA GLN A 46 -4.77 9.47 -13.05
C GLN A 46 -3.77 8.68 -12.18
N GLN A 47 -2.89 7.87 -12.80
CA GLN A 47 -1.84 7.15 -12.06
C GLN A 47 -0.73 8.07 -11.54
N GLN A 48 -0.32 9.10 -12.29
CA GLN A 48 0.69 10.07 -11.82
C GLN A 48 0.18 10.96 -10.68
N GLN A 49 -1.11 11.28 -10.64
CA GLN A 49 -1.68 12.07 -9.55
C GLN A 49 -1.72 11.28 -8.23
N SER A 50 -1.85 9.95 -8.29
CA SER A 50 -1.70 9.08 -7.11
C SER A 50 -0.24 8.89 -6.66
N THR A 51 0.74 9.12 -7.54
CA THR A 51 2.16 8.87 -7.24
C THR A 51 2.93 10.15 -6.83
N SER A 52 2.40 11.34 -7.16
CA SER A 52 3.09 12.62 -6.92
C SER A 52 2.99 13.14 -5.47
N GLN A 53 2.20 12.52 -4.59
CA GLN A 53 2.20 12.85 -3.15
C GLN A 53 3.25 12.07 -2.35
N GLN A 54 3.99 11.11 -2.94
CA GLN A 54 4.86 10.21 -2.16
C GLN A 54 6.37 10.31 -2.44
N LEU A 55 6.82 11.24 -3.28
CA LEU A 55 8.27 11.44 -3.50
C LEU A 55 8.67 12.92 -3.37
N GLN A 56 8.78 13.39 -2.13
CA GLN A 56 9.85 14.32 -1.79
C GLN A 56 10.95 13.57 -1.02
N PRO A 57 12.19 13.52 -1.53
CA PRO A 57 13.33 13.14 -0.73
C PRO A 57 13.87 14.40 -0.05
N SER A 58 13.52 14.62 1.22
CA SER A 58 14.24 15.58 2.07
C SER A 58 14.78 14.87 3.30
N VAL A 59 16.10 14.76 3.24
CA VAL A 59 17.05 14.41 4.29
C VAL A 59 16.86 15.28 5.53
N ALA A 60 17.09 14.64 6.69
CA ALA A 60 17.46 15.23 7.99
C ALA A 60 16.66 16.45 8.49
N ASP A 61 15.82 16.26 9.50
CA ASP A 61 16.22 16.67 10.85
C ASP A 61 15.39 15.93 11.91
N SER A 62 16.03 15.73 13.06
CA SER A 62 15.45 15.12 14.24
C SER A 62 14.44 16.06 14.90
N SER A 63 13.53 15.50 15.69
CA SER A 63 12.62 16.19 16.62
C SER A 63 11.44 16.95 16.01
N SER A 64 10.27 16.31 16.01
CA SER A 64 9.00 16.97 16.32
C SER A 64 8.01 15.91 16.80
N GLN A 65 7.77 15.91 18.11
CA GLN A 65 6.54 15.38 18.69
C GLN A 65 5.39 16.17 18.06
N ASP A 66 4.69 15.58 17.11
CA ASP A 66 3.48 16.18 16.54
C ASP A 66 2.32 15.24 16.79
N THR A 67 1.60 15.52 17.88
CA THR A 67 0.26 15.01 18.19
C THR A 67 -0.81 15.51 17.21
N ARG A 68 -0.42 15.79 15.96
CA ARG A 68 -1.26 16.35 14.92
C ARG A 68 -0.99 15.58 13.64
N GLN A 69 -1.77 14.54 13.41
CA GLN A 69 -2.48 14.31 12.15
C GLN A 69 -3.05 12.89 12.14
N TYR A 70 -4.16 12.72 12.84
CA TYR A 70 -5.21 11.76 12.48
C TYR A 70 -5.94 12.20 11.19
N ARG A 71 -5.20 12.76 10.22
CA ARG A 71 -5.75 13.12 8.91
C ARG A 71 -5.67 11.87 8.06
N ALA A 72 -6.81 11.49 7.48
CA ALA A 72 -7.06 10.27 6.73
C ALA A 72 -6.26 10.14 5.42
N GLU A 73 -4.94 10.37 5.44
CA GLU A 73 -4.04 9.89 4.40
C GLU A 73 -3.74 8.42 4.72
N GLY A 74 -4.67 7.56 4.33
CA GLY A 74 -4.56 6.10 4.35
C GLY A 74 -3.81 5.52 5.55
N ILE A 75 -4.53 5.08 6.59
CA ILE A 75 -3.98 4.28 7.70
C ILE A 75 -2.89 3.30 7.22
N THR A 76 -1.64 3.60 7.58
CA THR A 76 -0.49 2.76 7.25
C THR A 76 -0.27 1.73 8.35
N MET A 77 0.27 0.57 7.99
CA MET A 77 0.61 -0.43 8.99
C MET A 77 1.66 0.16 9.95
N PRO A 78 1.39 0.22 11.28
CA PRO A 78 2.33 0.79 12.23
C PRO A 78 3.58 -0.09 12.33
N LYS A 79 4.70 0.52 12.69
CA LYS A 79 5.98 -0.18 12.91
C LYS A 79 6.32 -0.13 14.39
N PHE A 80 7.00 -1.16 14.88
CA PHE A 80 7.46 -1.23 16.26
C PHE A 80 8.93 -1.64 16.32
N SER A 81 9.78 -0.77 16.86
CA SER A 81 11.21 -1.05 17.03
C SER A 81 11.62 -1.42 18.45
N ALA A 82 10.72 -1.29 19.43
CA ALA A 82 11.04 -1.41 20.85
C ALA A 82 12.13 -0.42 21.33
N THR A 83 12.08 0.81 20.83
CA THR A 83 12.89 1.92 21.34
C THR A 83 12.23 2.55 22.57
N LYS A 84 12.93 3.48 23.24
CA LYS A 84 12.40 4.18 24.43
C LYS A 84 11.11 4.95 24.14
N ASP A 85 10.97 5.44 22.91
CA ASP A 85 9.86 6.28 22.46
C ASP A 85 8.70 5.42 21.89
N ASP A 86 8.92 4.12 21.65
CA ASP A 86 7.90 3.20 21.14
C ASP A 86 7.06 2.64 22.28
N ASP A 87 5.74 2.81 22.24
CA ASP A 87 4.82 2.18 23.18
C ASP A 87 4.09 0.96 22.57
N VAL A 88 3.99 -0.12 23.36
CA VAL A 88 3.37 -1.38 22.91
C VAL A 88 1.86 -1.21 22.74
N ALA A 89 1.20 -0.49 23.65
CA ALA A 89 -0.24 -0.29 23.61
C ALA A 89 -0.61 0.60 22.41
N ASP A 90 0.15 1.67 22.16
CA ASP A 90 -0.07 2.55 20.99
C ASP A 90 0.15 1.80 19.68
N TYR A 91 1.16 0.95 19.60
CA TYR A 91 1.43 0.09 18.44
C TYR A 91 0.26 -0.87 18.17
N LEU A 92 -0.16 -1.62 19.20
CA LEU A 92 -1.24 -2.61 19.07
C LEU A 92 -2.59 -1.96 18.77
N PHE A 93 -2.87 -0.80 19.39
CA PHE A 93 -4.07 -0.02 19.10
C PHE A 93 -4.09 0.44 17.63
N SER A 94 -2.99 1.02 17.15
CA SER A 94 -2.83 1.45 15.76
C SER A 94 -2.96 0.28 14.78
N ALA A 95 -2.45 -0.91 15.14
CA ALA A 95 -2.55 -2.09 14.29
C ALA A 95 -3.97 -2.66 14.24
N LYS A 96 -4.69 -2.66 15.36
CA LYS A 96 -6.12 -3.02 15.41
C LYS A 96 -6.95 -2.10 14.51
N LEU A 97 -6.71 -0.79 14.57
CA LEU A 97 -7.35 0.19 13.69
C LEU A 97 -7.00 -0.04 12.21
N TYR A 98 -5.74 -0.41 11.92
CA TYR A 98 -5.32 -0.78 10.57
C TYR A 98 -6.10 -1.98 10.02
N PHE A 99 -6.25 -3.03 10.82
CA PHE A 99 -6.99 -4.23 10.44
C PHE A 99 -8.46 -3.93 10.18
N GLU A 100 -9.08 -3.13 11.04
CA GLU A 100 -10.48 -2.74 10.89
C GLU A 100 -10.72 -2.00 9.56
N SER A 101 -9.90 -0.99 9.25
CA SER A 101 -10.08 -0.24 8.00
C SER A 101 -9.63 -1.00 6.74
N LYS A 102 -8.82 -2.05 6.85
CA LYS A 102 -8.49 -2.96 5.73
C LYS A 102 -9.37 -4.20 5.65
N ASN A 103 -10.42 -4.29 6.48
CA ASN A 103 -11.30 -5.47 6.61
C ASN A 103 -10.53 -6.78 6.85
N ILE A 104 -9.43 -6.69 7.60
CA ILE A 104 -8.65 -7.86 8.03
C ILE A 104 -9.31 -8.40 9.28
N LYS A 105 -9.87 -9.60 9.19
CA LYS A 105 -10.50 -10.28 10.33
C LYS A 105 -9.43 -10.64 11.36
N ASN A 106 -9.58 -10.08 12.56
CA ASN A 106 -8.68 -10.26 13.71
C ASN A 106 -9.39 -10.93 14.92
N GLY A 107 -10.64 -11.36 14.76
CA GLY A 107 -11.43 -12.00 15.82
C GLY A 107 -11.05 -13.47 16.02
N ALA A 108 -11.36 -14.00 17.22
CA ALA A 108 -11.06 -15.39 17.59
C ALA A 108 -11.62 -16.42 16.58
N ASP A 109 -12.73 -16.09 15.92
CA ASP A 109 -13.41 -16.94 14.92
C ASP A 109 -12.83 -16.80 13.49
N SER A 110 -11.68 -16.14 13.33
CA SER A 110 -11.10 -15.85 12.02
C SER A 110 -9.63 -16.29 11.90
N PRO A 111 -9.12 -16.54 10.67
CA PRO A 111 -7.74 -16.93 10.47
C PRO A 111 -6.74 -15.89 11.00
N GLN A 112 -6.12 -16.21 12.13
CA GLN A 112 -5.19 -15.33 12.86
C GLN A 112 -3.83 -15.17 12.16
N GLN A 113 -3.50 -16.03 11.20
CA GLN A 113 -2.18 -16.04 10.55
C GLN A 113 -1.90 -14.76 9.73
N ARG A 114 -2.92 -14.21 9.05
CA ARG A 114 -2.78 -12.98 8.26
C ARG A 114 -2.48 -11.74 9.12
N PRO A 115 -3.31 -11.39 10.14
CA PRO A 115 -3.01 -10.24 10.99
C PRO A 115 -1.69 -10.43 11.76
N LEU A 116 -1.40 -11.64 12.24
CA LEU A 116 -0.15 -11.94 12.93
C LEU A 116 1.08 -11.74 12.03
N SER A 117 1.05 -12.25 10.79
CA SER A 117 2.16 -12.07 9.83
C SER A 117 2.42 -10.59 9.56
N LEU A 118 1.36 -9.77 9.49
CA LEU A 118 1.50 -8.33 9.32
C LEU A 118 2.13 -7.66 10.53
N LEU A 119 1.73 -8.02 11.77
CA LEU A 119 2.35 -7.50 12.98
C LEU A 119 3.84 -7.84 13.02
N VAL A 120 4.18 -9.10 12.79
CA VAL A 120 5.56 -9.60 12.81
C VAL A 120 6.42 -8.93 11.74
N ALA A 121 5.92 -8.80 10.51
CA ALA A 121 6.65 -8.16 9.41
C ALA A 121 6.99 -6.68 9.66
N ASN A 122 6.21 -6.02 10.52
CA ASN A 122 6.38 -4.62 10.87
C ASN A 122 7.19 -4.39 12.13
N LEU A 123 7.67 -5.46 12.77
CA LEU A 123 8.73 -5.36 13.76
C LEU A 123 10.03 -4.89 13.09
N LYS A 124 10.77 -4.04 13.80
CA LYS A 124 12.09 -3.53 13.40
C LYS A 124 13.06 -3.58 14.59
N GLY A 125 14.35 -3.40 14.31
CA GLY A 125 15.38 -3.24 15.34
C GLY A 125 15.35 -4.34 16.42
N PRO A 126 15.44 -3.96 17.71
CA PRO A 126 15.36 -4.88 18.85
C PRO A 126 14.13 -5.79 18.86
N ALA A 127 12.94 -5.28 18.51
CA ALA A 127 11.72 -6.09 18.50
C ALA A 127 11.77 -7.21 17.46
N ALA A 128 12.31 -6.93 16.27
CA ALA A 128 12.50 -7.95 15.24
C ALA A 128 13.57 -8.98 15.63
N ALA A 129 14.63 -8.55 16.34
CA ALA A 129 15.65 -9.46 16.84
C ALA A 129 15.08 -10.43 17.89
N TRP A 130 14.32 -9.90 18.85
CA TRP A 130 13.60 -10.70 19.84
C TRP A 130 12.70 -11.75 19.18
N TYR A 131 11.89 -11.35 18.19
CA TYR A 131 10.99 -12.31 17.53
C TYR A 131 11.75 -13.42 16.80
N ARG A 132 12.88 -13.10 16.14
CA ARG A 132 13.73 -14.12 15.51
C ARG A 132 14.31 -15.09 16.54
N GLU A 133 14.76 -14.59 17.69
CA GLU A 133 15.25 -15.43 18.78
C GLU A 133 14.16 -16.33 19.35
N TYR A 134 12.95 -15.80 19.55
CA TYR A 134 11.77 -16.54 20.03
C TYR A 134 11.44 -17.72 19.12
N VAL A 135 11.36 -17.50 17.80
CA VAL A 135 11.08 -18.57 16.83
C VAL A 135 12.23 -19.60 16.77
N SER A 136 13.47 -19.15 16.96
CA SER A 136 14.67 -20.01 16.84
C SER A 136 14.91 -20.91 18.06
N HIS A 137 14.46 -20.53 19.25
CA HIS A 137 14.78 -21.29 20.47
C HIS A 137 13.95 -22.58 20.62
N ASP A 138 12.68 -22.58 20.21
CA ASP A 138 11.77 -23.70 20.50
C ASP A 138 10.96 -24.21 19.29
N GLY A 139 11.13 -23.61 18.09
CA GLY A 139 10.22 -23.87 16.97
C GLY A 139 8.78 -23.39 17.24
N ASN A 140 8.61 -22.55 18.26
CA ASN A 140 7.33 -21.98 18.65
C ASN A 140 6.92 -20.91 17.65
N PHE A 141 5.88 -21.21 16.88
CA PHE A 141 5.19 -20.22 16.07
C PHE A 141 4.08 -19.60 16.90
N LEU A 142 3.93 -18.29 16.77
CA LEU A 142 2.76 -17.64 17.33
C LEU A 142 1.54 -18.07 16.52
N HIS A 143 0.47 -18.45 17.22
CA HIS A 143 -0.74 -18.95 16.57
C HIS A 143 -1.92 -17.99 16.68
N SER A 144 -1.85 -17.00 17.57
CA SER A 144 -2.88 -15.99 17.75
C SER A 144 -2.29 -14.59 17.95
N VAL A 145 -3.06 -13.57 17.56
CA VAL A 145 -2.70 -12.18 17.83
C VAL A 145 -2.72 -11.89 19.33
N THR A 146 -3.61 -12.52 20.10
CA THR A 146 -3.64 -12.41 21.57
C THR A 146 -2.33 -12.89 22.21
N GLN A 147 -1.82 -14.05 21.80
CA GLN A 147 -0.54 -14.58 22.32
C GLN A 147 0.62 -13.64 21.97
N PHE A 148 0.62 -13.08 20.76
CA PHE A 148 1.60 -12.08 20.36
C PHE A 148 1.51 -10.81 21.22
N GLU A 149 0.31 -10.28 21.47
CA GLU A 149 0.06 -9.10 22.31
C GLU A 149 0.54 -9.32 23.75
N GLU A 150 0.23 -10.46 24.37
CA GLU A 150 0.67 -10.81 25.71
C GLU A 150 2.20 -10.89 25.83
N LEU A 151 2.85 -11.59 24.89
CA LEU A 151 4.31 -11.73 24.89
C LEU A 151 5.03 -10.41 24.62
N LEU A 152 4.53 -9.62 23.67
CA LEU A 152 5.10 -8.32 23.33
C LEU A 152 4.97 -7.34 24.50
N THR A 153 3.83 -7.33 25.19
CA THR A 153 3.60 -6.54 26.39
C THR A 153 4.49 -7.00 27.54
N SER A 154 4.60 -8.31 27.76
CA SER A 154 5.46 -8.88 28.80
C SER A 154 6.94 -8.52 28.59
N GLU A 155 7.43 -8.54 27.35
CA GLU A 155 8.85 -8.26 27.09
C GLU A 155 9.19 -6.76 27.09
N PHE A 156 8.28 -5.91 26.57
CA PHE A 156 8.60 -4.50 26.32
C PHE A 156 7.88 -3.50 27.22
N THR A 157 6.85 -3.91 27.98
CA THR A 157 6.18 -3.06 28.98
C THR A 157 6.72 -3.34 30.39
N THR A 158 6.79 -4.60 30.80
CA THR A 158 7.33 -5.00 32.12
C THR A 158 8.82 -4.69 32.26
N ARG A 159 9.59 -4.68 31.15
CA ARG A 159 10.98 -4.19 31.16
C ARG A 159 11.10 -2.66 31.23
N LYS A 160 10.08 -1.88 30.86
CA LYS A 160 10.12 -0.41 30.99
C LYS A 160 9.95 0.02 32.44
N GLU A 161 9.06 -0.64 33.20
CA GLU A 161 8.93 -0.40 34.65
C GLU A 161 10.17 -0.86 35.43
N ALA A 162 10.80 -1.97 35.02
CA ALA A 162 11.98 -2.50 35.71
C ALA A 162 13.31 -1.79 35.34
N ARG A 163 13.36 -0.97 34.27
CA ARG A 163 14.61 -0.40 33.73
C ARG A 163 14.65 1.12 33.71
N GLY A 164 14.73 1.71 34.89
CA GLY A 164 15.58 2.87 35.11
C GLY A 164 17.09 2.56 35.00
N ILE A 165 17.48 1.28 34.80
CA ILE A 165 18.89 0.84 34.81
C ILE A 165 19.15 -0.18 33.69
N MET A 166 20.09 0.19 32.81
CA MET A 166 20.85 -0.64 31.87
C MET A 166 20.10 -1.56 30.89
N TRP A 167 20.04 -1.11 29.64
CA TRP A 167 20.06 -2.01 28.48
C TRP A 167 21.49 -2.48 28.23
N CYS A 168 21.82 -3.69 28.69
CA CYS A 168 22.87 -4.53 28.12
C CYS A 168 22.33 -5.95 28.01
N GLY A 169 22.57 -6.59 26.87
CA GLY A 169 21.99 -7.87 26.47
C GLY A 169 21.99 -8.92 27.57
N ARG A 170 20.84 -9.55 27.79
CA ARG A 170 20.80 -10.83 28.50
C ARG A 170 19.58 -11.64 28.06
N SER A 171 19.91 -12.79 27.50
CA SER A 171 19.09 -13.98 27.20
C SER A 171 17.93 -14.13 28.19
N ALA A 172 16.70 -14.13 27.69
CA ALA A 172 15.54 -14.49 28.50
C ALA A 172 15.49 -16.02 28.60
N ARG A 173 15.62 -16.52 29.83
CA ARG A 173 15.40 -17.89 30.25
C ARG A 173 13.88 -18.10 30.39
N ALA A 174 13.31 -19.08 29.70
CA ALA A 174 11.93 -19.50 29.87
C ALA A 174 11.73 -20.18 31.24
N PRO A 175 10.57 -19.98 31.92
CA PRO A 175 10.21 -20.75 33.10
C PRO A 175 9.71 -22.15 32.72
N ALA A 176 10.05 -23.12 33.57
CA ALA A 176 9.72 -24.55 33.45
C ALA A 176 8.25 -24.85 33.77
#